data_AF-A0A0F9FZY6-F1
#
_entry.id   AF-A0A0F9FZY6-F1
#
_cell.length_a   1.000
_cell.length_b   1.000
_cell.length_c   1.000
_cell.angle_alpha   90.00
_cell.angle_beta   90.00
_cell.angle_gamma   90.00
#
_symmetry.space_group_name_H-M   'P 1'
#
loop_
_entity.id
_entity.type
_entity.pdbx_description
1 polymer ?
#
loop_
_entity_poly.entity_id
_entity_poly.type
_entity_poly.pdbx_seq_one_letter_code
_entity_poly.pdbx_strand_id
1 'polypeptide(L)'
;MSFEGYYHVLCKNGHLFTWDVYDSKSPFSLGPWDDSNEKNWKCRSCEEPMTWWELIDCTNDNGDPTELKIKTPPVQGYNCTECKHKCTSVNATYYIPKERGHLMT
;
A
#
# COMPACT_ATOMS: atom_id res chain seq x y z
N MET A 1 -18.85 23.13 -0.86
CA MET A 1 -18.55 21.77 -0.37
C MET A 1 -17.05 21.65 -0.32
N SER A 2 -16.49 21.27 0.83
CA SER A 2 -15.09 20.84 0.95
C SER A 2 -14.99 19.42 0.44
N PHE A 3 -13.89 19.10 -0.24
CA PHE A 3 -13.55 17.72 -0.56
C PHE A 3 -13.11 17.01 0.73
N GLU A 4 -13.45 15.74 0.87
CA GLU A 4 -13.06 14.86 1.97
C GLU A 4 -12.67 13.53 1.33
N GLY A 5 -11.44 13.11 1.57
CA GLY A 5 -10.91 11.88 1.00
C GLY A 5 -9.55 11.53 1.58
N TYR A 6 -9.08 10.34 1.26
CA TYR A 6 -7.76 9.86 1.66
C TYR A 6 -7.18 8.96 0.58
N TYR A 7 -5.87 8.88 0.53
CA TYR A 7 -5.16 7.89 -0.27
C TYR A 7 -5.01 6.61 0.53
N HIS A 8 -5.26 5.49 -0.12
CA HIS A 8 -4.98 4.18 0.43
C HIS A 8 -3.78 3.62 -0.34
N VAL A 9 -2.70 3.28 0.37
CA VAL A 9 -1.38 3.02 -0.24
C VAL A 9 -0.78 1.71 0.25
N LEU A 10 -0.10 1.02 -0.66
CA LEU A 10 0.53 -0.27 -0.42
C LEU A 10 2.01 -0.23 -0.84
N CYS A 11 2.90 -0.64 0.06
CA CYS A 11 4.31 -0.82 -0.26
C CYS A 11 4.68 -2.24 -0.69
N LYS A 12 5.88 -2.38 -1.27
CA LYS A 12 6.45 -3.66 -1.74
C LYS A 12 6.48 -4.76 -0.68
N ASN A 13 6.64 -4.40 0.59
CA ASN A 13 6.65 -5.35 1.72
C ASN A 13 5.26 -5.67 2.28
N GLY A 14 4.18 -5.11 1.71
CA GLY A 14 2.82 -5.40 2.15
C GLY A 14 2.30 -4.52 3.29
N HIS A 15 2.94 -3.38 3.58
CA HIS A 15 2.35 -2.41 4.50
C HIS A 15 1.27 -1.62 3.78
N LEU A 16 0.03 -1.79 4.22
CA LEU A 16 -1.15 -1.07 3.78
C LEU A 16 -1.48 0.03 4.80
N PHE A 17 -1.61 1.27 4.36
CA PHE A 17 -1.99 2.38 5.24
C PHE A 17 -2.72 3.49 4.47
N THR A 18 -3.29 4.41 5.21
CA THR A 18 -4.03 5.56 4.67
C THR A 18 -3.25 6.85 4.82
N TRP A 19 -3.47 7.77 3.91
CA TRP A 19 -2.85 9.09 3.85
C TRP A 19 -3.90 10.15 3.62
N ASP A 20 -4.02 11.12 4.53
CA ASP A 20 -4.96 12.23 4.35
C ASP A 20 -4.58 13.05 3.11
N VAL A 21 -5.57 13.42 2.29
CA VAL A 21 -5.39 14.26 1.09
C VAL A 21 -4.86 15.65 1.42
N TYR A 22 -5.04 16.11 2.66
CA TYR A 22 -4.57 17.39 3.18
C TYR A 22 -3.27 17.29 3.98
N ASP A 23 -2.70 16.09 4.17
CA ASP A 23 -1.39 15.95 4.83
C ASP A 23 -0.32 16.61 3.96
N SER A 24 0.28 17.70 4.44
CA SER A 24 1.35 18.42 3.73
C SER A 24 2.64 17.61 3.57
N LYS A 25 2.74 16.48 4.29
CA LYS A 25 3.81 15.48 4.14
C LYS A 25 3.39 14.30 3.27
N SER A 26 2.19 14.36 2.71
CA SER A 26 1.72 13.39 1.74
C SER A 26 2.48 13.61 0.44
N PRO A 27 3.04 12.56 -0.19
CA PRO A 27 3.65 12.69 -1.50
C PRO A 27 2.63 13.18 -2.56
N PHE A 28 1.34 13.01 -2.28
CA PHE A 28 0.21 13.47 -3.11
C PHE A 28 -0.12 14.97 -2.94
N SER A 29 0.36 15.60 -1.86
CA SER A 29 0.05 17.02 -1.56
C SER A 29 0.90 18.03 -2.35
N LEU A 30 1.90 17.56 -3.12
CA LEU A 30 2.77 18.38 -3.96
C LEU A 30 2.14 18.76 -5.32
N GLY A 31 0.84 18.48 -5.50
CA GLY A 31 0.08 18.82 -6.70
C GLY A 31 -0.29 17.58 -7.50
N PRO A 32 -1.39 17.62 -8.28
CA PRO A 32 -2.15 16.41 -8.57
C PRO A 32 -1.60 15.51 -9.69
N TRP A 33 -0.40 15.74 -10.23
CA TRP A 33 -0.01 15.15 -11.52
C TRP A 33 1.50 14.95 -11.71
N ASP A 34 2.30 14.93 -10.65
CA ASP A 34 3.75 14.70 -10.80
C ASP A 34 4.11 13.23 -10.70
N ASP A 35 3.73 12.45 -11.72
CA ASP A 35 4.14 11.05 -11.93
C ASP A 35 5.67 10.90 -11.95
N SER A 36 6.41 12.01 -12.10
CA SER A 36 7.88 11.99 -12.05
C SER A 36 8.44 11.67 -10.65
N ASN A 37 7.60 11.75 -9.60
CA ASN A 37 7.98 11.42 -8.23
C ASN A 37 7.53 10.03 -7.74
N GLU A 38 6.85 9.22 -8.57
CA GLU A 38 6.46 7.85 -8.20
C GLU A 38 7.65 7.03 -7.66
N LYS A 39 8.84 7.26 -8.22
CA LYS A 39 10.09 6.58 -7.83
C LYS A 39 10.59 6.90 -6.41
N ASN A 40 10.10 7.99 -5.81
CA ASN A 40 10.53 8.46 -4.49
C ASN A 40 9.53 8.14 -3.38
N TRP A 41 8.41 7.51 -3.69
CA TRP A 41 7.39 7.24 -2.68
C TRP A 41 7.79 6.03 -1.84
N LYS A 42 8.06 6.28 -0.57
CA LYS A 42 8.56 5.28 0.37
C LYS A 42 7.58 5.03 1.49
N CYS A 43 7.60 3.79 1.98
CA CYS A 43 6.82 3.39 3.15
C CYS A 43 7.32 4.09 4.40
N ARG A 44 6.40 4.70 5.16
CA ARG A 44 6.74 5.31 6.46
C ARG A 44 7.25 4.29 7.49
N SER A 45 6.86 3.02 7.35
CA SER A 45 7.27 1.94 8.27
C SER A 45 8.58 1.27 7.87
N CYS A 46 8.84 1.07 6.57
CA CYS A 46 9.97 0.24 6.13
C CYS A 46 10.81 0.85 5.01
N GLU A 47 10.52 2.09 4.61
CA GLU A 47 11.22 2.85 3.56
C GLU A 47 11.25 2.22 2.15
N GLU A 48 10.66 1.03 1.99
CA GLU A 48 10.51 0.38 0.69
C GLU A 48 9.61 1.19 -0.24
N PRO A 49 9.83 1.08 -1.57
CA PRO A 49 8.98 1.71 -2.56
C PRO A 49 7.50 1.33 -2.41
N MET A 50 6.64 2.31 -2.66
CA MET A 50 5.22 2.07 -2.91
C MET A 50 5.04 1.28 -4.19
N THR A 51 4.07 0.38 -4.20
CA THR A 51 3.73 -0.43 -5.37
C THR A 51 2.32 -0.15 -5.88
N TRP A 52 1.45 0.41 -5.03
CA TRP A 52 0.10 0.77 -5.42
C TRP A 52 -0.50 1.85 -4.54
N TRP A 53 -1.43 2.61 -5.10
CA TRP A 53 -2.26 3.57 -4.36
C TRP A 53 -3.65 3.73 -4.99
N GLU A 54 -4.63 4.16 -4.21
CA GLU A 54 -5.93 4.60 -4.70
C GLU A 54 -6.39 5.85 -3.94
N LEU A 55 -7.12 6.73 -4.61
CA LEU A 55 -7.82 7.84 -3.96
C LEU A 55 -9.23 7.39 -3.57
N ILE A 56 -9.56 7.55 -2.29
CA ILE A 56 -10.90 7.34 -1.76
C ILE A 56 -11.55 8.70 -1.55
N ASP A 57 -12.46 9.04 -2.47
CA ASP A 57 -13.33 10.21 -2.33
C ASP A 57 -14.50 9.83 -1.43
N CYS A 58 -14.59 10.46 -0.26
CA CYS A 58 -15.70 10.26 0.69
C CYS A 58 -16.82 11.29 0.51
N THR A 59 -16.60 12.29 -0.35
CA THR A 59 -17.56 13.36 -0.65
C THR A 59 -18.53 12.94 -1.74
N ASN A 60 -18.01 12.27 -2.78
CA ASN A 60 -18.77 11.95 -3.99
C ASN A 60 -19.06 10.45 -4.13
N ASP A 61 -18.14 9.60 -3.69
CA ASP A 61 -18.37 8.17 -3.55
C ASP A 61 -18.57 7.87 -2.06
N ASN A 62 -19.29 6.83 -1.67
CA ASN A 62 -19.57 6.48 -0.26
C ASN A 62 -18.31 6.21 0.61
N GLY A 63 -17.12 6.51 0.11
CA GLY A 63 -15.85 6.27 0.76
C GLY A 63 -15.44 4.80 0.72
N ASP A 64 -15.86 4.05 -0.30
CA ASP A 64 -15.67 2.60 -0.38
C ASP A 64 -14.26 2.24 -0.89
N PRO A 65 -13.34 1.80 -0.01
CA PRO A 65 -12.00 1.43 -0.41
C PRO A 65 -11.98 0.09 -1.13
N THR A 66 -10.97 -0.13 -1.97
CA THR A 66 -10.79 -1.42 -2.62
C THR A 66 -10.29 -2.44 -1.61
N GLU A 67 -11.00 -3.56 -1.49
CA GLU A 67 -10.58 -4.67 -0.64
C GLU A 67 -9.42 -5.43 -1.29
N LEU A 68 -8.21 -5.20 -0.78
CA LEU A 68 -7.01 -5.89 -1.23
C LEU A 68 -6.98 -7.32 -0.67
N LYS A 69 -7.02 -8.31 -1.55
CA LYS A 69 -6.97 -9.73 -1.15
C LYS A 69 -5.52 -10.15 -0.89
N ILE A 70 -5.25 -10.75 0.26
CA ILE A 70 -3.92 -11.31 0.55
C ILE A 70 -3.78 -12.67 -0.14
N LYS A 71 -2.69 -12.83 -0.89
CA LYS A 71 -2.17 -14.10 -1.37
C LYS A 71 -1.04 -14.54 -0.43
N THR A 72 -1.35 -15.51 0.42
CA THR A 72 -0.34 -16.25 1.17
C THR A 72 0.08 -17.49 0.37
N PRO A 73 1.31 -17.54 -0.19
CA PRO A 73 1.93 -18.79 -0.61
C PRO A 73 1.85 -19.87 0.48
N PRO A 74 1.93 -21.16 0.08
CA PRO A 74 1.97 -22.26 1.01
C PRO A 74 3.11 -22.07 2.01
N VAL A 75 2.79 -22.27 3.29
CA VAL A 75 3.71 -22.10 4.41
C VAL A 75 4.94 -22.97 4.19
N GLN A 76 6.11 -22.34 4.00
CA GLN A 76 7.37 -23.08 3.97
C GLN A 76 7.91 -23.22 5.38
N GLY A 77 8.00 -24.46 5.84
CA GLY A 77 8.69 -24.80 7.07
C GLY A 77 10.20 -24.82 6.84
N TYR A 78 10.97 -24.11 7.65
CA TYR A 78 12.43 -24.17 7.67
C TYR A 78 12.92 -24.54 9.07
N ASN A 79 14.08 -25.20 9.14
CA ASN A 79 14.75 -25.43 10.42
C ASN A 79 15.51 -24.16 10.78
N CYS A 80 15.08 -23.46 11.82
CA CYS A 80 15.76 -22.26 12.27
C CYS A 80 17.07 -22.64 12.97
N THR A 81 18.18 -22.09 12.50
CA THR A 81 19.51 -22.32 13.07
C THR A 81 19.68 -21.70 14.45
N GLU A 82 18.92 -20.65 14.77
CA GLU A 82 19.00 -19.96 16.07
C GLU A 82 18.18 -20.67 17.16
N CYS A 83 16.90 -20.96 16.90
CA CYS A 83 16.04 -21.56 17.91
C CYS A 83 15.97 -23.10 17.84
N LYS A 84 16.64 -23.72 16.85
CA LYS A 84 16.66 -25.18 16.61
C LYS A 84 15.29 -25.84 16.47
N HIS A 85 14.25 -25.06 16.24
CA HIS A 85 12.88 -25.52 15.99
C HIS A 85 12.48 -25.34 14.52
N LYS A 86 11.41 -26.03 14.14
CA LYS A 86 10.76 -25.84 12.84
C LYS A 86 10.00 -24.51 12.88
N CYS A 87 10.51 -23.52 12.16
CA CYS A 87 9.85 -22.23 11.98
C CYS A 87 9.07 -22.23 10.68
N THR A 88 8.03 -21.42 10.62
CA THR A 88 7.22 -21.20 9.43
C THR A 88 7.35 -19.75 9.02
N SER A 89 7.79 -19.50 7.80
CA SER A 89 7.68 -18.18 7.19
C SER A 89 6.47 -18.17 6.26
N VAL A 90 5.73 -17.06 6.30
CA VAL A 90 4.62 -16.81 5.38
C VAL A 90 4.93 -15.48 4.71
N ASN A 91 5.39 -15.54 3.46
CA ASN A 91 5.37 -14.35 2.63
C ASN A 91 3.91 -14.07 2.31
N ALA A 92 3.46 -12.82 2.47
CA ALA A 92 2.12 -12.40 2.08
C ALA A 92 2.27 -11.33 1.01
N THR A 93 1.61 -11.51 -0.13
CA THR A 93 1.53 -10.47 -1.17
C THR A 93 0.09 -10.09 -1.38
N TYR A 94 -0.21 -8.82 -1.63
CA TYR A 94 -1.57 -8.41 -1.96
C TYR A 94 -1.86 -8.61 -3.44
N TYR A 95 -3.08 -9.04 -3.75
CA TYR A 95 -3.64 -8.95 -5.10
C TYR A 95 -4.10 -7.52 -5.30
N ILE A 96 -3.38 -6.80 -6.16
CA ILE A 96 -3.72 -5.45 -6.55
C ILE A 96 -4.67 -5.55 -7.75
N PRO A 97 -5.94 -5.15 -7.63
CA PRO A 97 -6.87 -5.17 -8.74
C PRO A 97 -6.41 -4.19 -9.82
N LYS A 98 -6.54 -4.60 -11.09
CA LYS A 98 -6.10 -3.80 -12.24
C LYS A 98 -7.09 -2.70 -12.64
N GLU A 99 -8.30 -2.74 -12.09
CA GLU A 99 -9.44 -1.90 -12.49
C GLU A 99 -9.66 -0.72 -11.54
N ARG A 100 -8.99 -0.69 -10.39
CA ARG A 100 -9.05 0.39 -9.40
C ARG A 100 -7.68 0.67 -8.77
N GLY A 101 -7.41 1.96 -8.58
CA GLY A 101 -6.12 2.45 -8.13
C GLY A 101 -5.04 2.42 -9.22
N HIS A 102 -3.84 2.84 -8.84
CA HIS A 102 -2.69 3.03 -9.71
C HIS A 102 -1.55 2.12 -9.27
N LEU A 103 -1.04 1.31 -10.20
CA LEU A 103 0.16 0.52 -10.01
C LEU A 103 1.38 1.39 -10.31
N MET A 104 2.32 1.44 -9.37
CA MET A 104 3.58 2.16 -9.54
C MET A 104 4.48 1.37 -10.50
N THR A 105 5.04 2.02 -11.53
CA THR A 105 5.91 1.38 -12.53
C THR A 105 7.41 1.45 -12.22
#